data_AF-A0A663E2S2-F1
#
_entry.id   AF-A0A663E2S2-F1
#
_cell.length_a   1.000
_cell.length_b   1.000
_cell.length_c   1.000
_cell.angle_alpha   90.00
_cell.angle_beta   90.00
_cell.angle_gamma   90.00
#
_symmetry.space_group_name_H-M   'P 1'
#
loop_
_entity.id
_entity.type
_entity.pdbx_description
1 polymer ?
#
loop_
_entity_poly.entity_id
_entity_poly.type
_entity_poly.pdbx_seq_one_letter_code
_entity_poly.pdbx_strand_id
1 'polypeptide(L)'
;IKSTETKEMEKFTHLEALLFTAVLENCVDQLSILGYIMPVSYEGKTDISYEMTEIIETQKELDINYQELMSARQGSGETVTSMSLQSIKHKQQLGKTEDLKSTHHLSNRAMKHSALSVEDLRKIQADRQYASDVITVTMRKMQELGTFNSLREANEREKAKKSKFHDFLIREEEGKKEIKSLEKQLQDVKKETEIELQNRDNMIVYLKDELQEMKAKTDMESCYMKKSTDLRVHQTQKKCSDAENVLHKEIQVSPSPWSLLEGISG
;
A
#
# COMPACT_ATOMS: atom_id res chain seq x y z
N ILE A 1 -39.99 26.92 -4.62
CA ILE A 1 -41.07 26.79 -3.62
C ILE A 1 -42.21 26.03 -4.30
N LYS A 2 -42.24 24.70 -4.15
CA LYS A 2 -43.26 23.83 -4.75
C LYS A 2 -44.19 23.45 -3.61
N SER A 3 -45.41 23.97 -3.63
CA SER A 3 -46.41 23.73 -2.60
C SER A 3 -46.68 22.23 -2.50
N THR A 4 -46.22 21.61 -1.42
CA THR A 4 -46.71 20.29 -1.02
C THR A 4 -48.13 20.49 -0.54
N GLU A 5 -49.06 20.33 -1.48
CA GLU A 5 -50.48 20.19 -1.21
C GLU A 5 -50.62 19.03 -0.21
N THR A 6 -50.85 19.37 1.05
CA THR A 6 -51.20 18.41 2.10
C THR A 6 -52.56 17.86 1.73
N LYS A 7 -52.56 16.83 0.89
CA LYS A 7 -53.76 16.04 0.58
C LYS A 7 -54.26 15.51 1.92
N GLU A 8 -55.29 16.15 2.47
CA GLU A 8 -55.97 15.67 3.65
C GLU A 8 -56.43 14.25 3.33
N MET A 9 -55.87 13.31 4.07
CA MET A 9 -56.17 11.90 3.87
C MET A 9 -57.47 11.63 4.58
N GLU A 10 -58.44 11.08 3.84
CA GLU A 10 -59.72 10.66 4.40
C GLU A 10 -59.46 9.75 5.61
N LYS A 11 -60.09 10.08 6.74
CA LYS A 11 -59.91 9.32 7.97
C LYS A 11 -60.65 8.00 7.83
N PHE A 12 -60.01 6.92 8.28
CA PHE A 12 -60.70 5.64 8.37
C PHE A 12 -61.87 5.74 9.34
N THR A 13 -62.95 5.03 9.03
CA THR A 13 -64.02 4.80 9.99
C THR A 13 -63.47 4.05 11.21
N HIS A 14 -64.15 4.16 12.35
CA HIS A 14 -63.72 3.48 13.57
C HIS A 14 -63.61 1.95 13.39
N LEU A 15 -64.54 1.35 12.63
CA LEU A 15 -64.53 -0.08 12.34
C LEU A 15 -63.31 -0.48 11.47
N GLU A 16 -63.00 0.30 10.44
CA GLU A 16 -61.81 0.08 9.59
C GLU A 16 -60.53 0.24 10.40
N ALA A 17 -60.44 1.28 11.24
CA ALA A 17 -59.28 1.50 12.11
C ALA A 17 -59.05 0.31 13.05
N LEU A 18 -60.10 -0.26 13.64
CA LEU A 18 -60.01 -1.47 14.47
C LEU A 18 -59.53 -2.69 13.66
N LEU A 19 -60.10 -2.92 12.48
CA LEU A 19 -59.72 -4.05 11.62
C LEU A 19 -58.24 -3.98 11.22
N PHE A 20 -57.78 -2.80 10.77
CA PHE A 20 -56.38 -2.61 10.39
C PHE A 20 -55.44 -2.70 11.59
N THR A 21 -55.85 -2.17 12.75
CA THR A 21 -55.05 -2.29 13.98
C THR A 21 -54.81 -3.75 14.36
N ALA A 22 -55.85 -4.60 14.32
CA ALA A 22 -55.68 -6.03 14.61
C ALA A 22 -54.63 -6.71 13.70
N VAL A 23 -54.55 -6.29 12.43
CA VAL A 23 -53.51 -6.77 11.51
C VAL A 23 -52.13 -6.26 11.91
N LEU A 24 -52.02 -4.96 12.26
CA LEU A 24 -50.76 -4.36 12.70
C LEU A 24 -50.25 -4.95 14.02
N GLU A 25 -51.14 -5.28 14.97
CA GLU A 25 -50.82 -5.99 16.21
C GLU A 25 -50.18 -7.34 15.90
N ASN A 26 -50.81 -8.15 15.05
CA ASN A 26 -50.24 -9.43 14.63
C ASN A 26 -48.88 -9.25 13.92
N CYS A 27 -48.66 -8.18 13.14
CA CYS A 27 -47.34 -7.91 12.56
C CYS A 27 -46.27 -7.60 13.63
N VAL A 28 -46.61 -6.83 14.68
CA VAL A 28 -45.68 -6.55 15.79
C VAL A 28 -45.35 -7.82 16.55
N ASP A 29 -46.34 -8.69 16.79
CA ASP A 29 -46.12 -9.98 17.45
C ASP A 29 -45.20 -10.89 16.63
N GLN A 30 -45.42 -10.98 15.31
CA GLN A 30 -44.54 -11.74 14.42
C GLN A 30 -43.12 -11.19 14.37
N LEU A 31 -42.95 -9.86 14.34
CA LEU A 31 -41.63 -9.23 14.43
C LEU A 31 -40.96 -9.51 15.78
N SER A 32 -41.74 -9.58 16.86
CA SER A 32 -41.24 -9.94 18.19
C SER A 32 -40.76 -11.39 18.23
N ILE A 33 -41.55 -12.33 17.69
CA ILE A 33 -41.17 -13.75 17.55
C ILE A 33 -39.89 -13.89 16.72
N LEU A 34 -39.80 -13.20 15.58
CA LEU A 34 -38.60 -13.19 14.76
C LEU A 34 -37.37 -12.70 15.55
N GLY A 35 -37.57 -11.74 16.45
CA GLY A 35 -36.53 -11.25 17.33
C GLY A 35 -36.01 -12.27 18.35
N TYR A 36 -36.89 -13.16 18.84
CA TYR A 36 -36.50 -14.26 19.71
C TYR A 36 -35.77 -15.38 18.96
N ILE A 37 -36.19 -15.67 17.72
CA ILE A 37 -35.59 -16.71 16.88
C ILE A 37 -34.18 -16.32 16.43
N MET A 38 -33.93 -15.03 16.22
CA MET A 38 -32.66 -14.54 15.65
C MET A 38 -31.93 -13.59 16.60
N PRO A 39 -31.45 -14.03 17.78
CA PRO A 39 -30.78 -13.17 18.75
C PRO A 39 -29.41 -12.68 18.26
N VAL A 40 -29.05 -11.43 18.57
CA VAL A 40 -27.74 -10.82 18.22
C VAL A 40 -26.58 -11.43 19.02
N SER A 41 -26.86 -12.12 20.12
CA SER A 41 -25.85 -12.63 21.03
C SER A 41 -25.39 -14.05 20.65
N TYR A 42 -24.21 -14.15 20.03
CA TYR A 42 -23.29 -15.28 20.25
C TYR A 42 -22.38 -15.01 21.46
N GLU A 43 -22.89 -14.29 22.45
CA GLU A 43 -22.15 -14.02 23.68
C GLU A 43 -23.05 -14.37 24.85
N GLY A 44 -22.80 -15.56 25.39
CA GLY A 44 -23.22 -16.02 26.71
C GLY A 44 -24.68 -15.77 27.10
N LYS A 45 -25.59 -16.64 26.68
CA LYS A 45 -26.78 -16.92 27.50
C LYS A 45 -26.69 -18.34 28.06
N THR A 46 -26.69 -18.36 29.38
CA THR A 46 -26.06 -19.34 30.27
C THR A 46 -26.84 -20.62 30.49
N ASP A 47 -28.03 -20.78 29.91
CA ASP A 47 -28.92 -21.90 30.28
C ASP A 47 -28.92 -23.08 29.31
N ILE A 48 -28.38 -22.92 28.09
CA ILE A 48 -28.15 -24.05 27.13
C ILE A 48 -26.67 -24.51 27.20
N SER A 49 -25.84 -23.79 27.95
CA SER A 49 -24.39 -24.01 27.99
C SER A 49 -24.01 -25.30 28.69
N TYR A 50 -24.72 -25.75 29.72
CA TYR A 50 -24.26 -26.88 30.53
C TYR A 50 -24.21 -28.19 29.73
N GLU A 51 -25.28 -28.51 29.02
CA GLU A 51 -25.39 -29.74 28.23
C GLU A 51 -24.42 -29.73 27.03
N MET A 52 -24.24 -28.58 26.38
CA MET A 52 -23.28 -28.43 25.29
C MET A 52 -21.82 -28.43 25.78
N THR A 53 -21.54 -27.94 26.99
CA THR A 53 -20.20 -27.97 27.59
C THR A 53 -19.81 -29.38 27.98
N GLU A 54 -20.75 -30.14 28.56
CA GLU A 54 -20.59 -31.56 28.89
C GLU A 54 -20.34 -32.41 27.64
N ILE A 55 -21.05 -32.13 26.53
CA ILE A 55 -20.81 -32.78 25.23
C ILE A 55 -19.41 -32.42 24.67
N ILE A 56 -18.94 -31.19 24.88
CA ILE A 56 -17.60 -30.77 24.43
C ILE A 56 -16.49 -31.41 25.28
N GLU A 57 -16.69 -31.54 26.59
CA GLU A 57 -15.74 -32.21 27.49
C GLU A 57 -15.64 -33.71 27.19
N THR A 58 -16.76 -34.40 27.02
CA THR A 58 -16.78 -35.82 26.62
C THR A 58 -16.12 -36.05 25.26
N GLN A 59 -16.31 -35.12 24.30
CA GLN A 59 -15.65 -35.19 22.99
C GLN A 59 -14.12 -34.98 23.09
N LYS A 60 -13.64 -34.11 23.98
CA LYS A 60 -12.21 -33.93 24.24
C LYS A 60 -11.58 -35.14 24.92
N GLU A 61 -12.30 -35.76 25.84
CA GLU A 61 -11.85 -36.98 26.52
C GLU A 61 -11.69 -38.14 25.53
N LEU A 62 -12.64 -38.29 24.60
CA LEU A 62 -12.55 -39.25 23.50
C LEU A 62 -11.38 -38.97 22.55
N ASP A 63 -11.08 -37.70 22.28
CA ASP A 63 -9.96 -37.30 21.41
C ASP A 63 -8.59 -37.60 22.05
N ILE A 64 -8.45 -37.34 23.36
CA ILE A 64 -7.25 -37.71 24.13
C ILE A 64 -7.07 -39.23 24.14
N ASN A 65 -8.14 -39.98 24.37
CA ASN A 65 -8.11 -41.44 24.40
C ASN A 65 -7.75 -42.03 23.02
N TYR A 66 -8.22 -41.41 21.94
CA TYR A 66 -7.85 -41.77 20.58
C TYR A 66 -6.38 -41.45 20.28
N GLN A 67 -5.88 -40.29 20.73
CA GLN A 67 -4.48 -39.89 20.59
C GLN A 67 -3.54 -40.86 21.35
N GLU A 68 -3.91 -41.26 22.57
CA GLU A 68 -3.16 -42.25 23.36
C GLU A 68 -3.14 -43.64 22.71
N LEU A 69 -4.28 -44.10 22.17
CA LEU A 69 -4.36 -45.35 21.40
C LEU A 69 -3.46 -45.33 20.16
N MET A 70 -3.38 -44.19 19.49
CA MET A 70 -2.51 -44.01 18.33
C MET A 70 -1.02 -44.00 18.72
N SER A 71 -0.67 -43.41 19.87
CA SER A 71 0.70 -43.45 20.41
C SER A 71 1.11 -44.84 20.91
N ALA A 72 0.21 -45.58 21.56
CA ALA A 72 0.46 -46.95 22.03
C ALA A 72 0.71 -47.93 20.87
N ARG A 73 0.12 -47.69 19.70
CA ARG A 73 0.32 -48.51 18.49
C ARG A 73 1.70 -48.34 17.85
N GLN A 74 2.41 -47.25 18.13
CA GLN A 74 3.69 -46.92 17.51
C GLN A 74 4.90 -47.43 18.32
N GLY A 75 4.69 -47.93 19.55
CA GLY A 75 5.75 -48.36 20.48
C GLY A 75 6.18 -49.83 20.43
N SER A 76 5.62 -50.67 19.54
CA SER A 76 5.96 -52.10 19.45
C SER A 76 6.72 -52.41 18.17
N GLY A 77 8.05 -52.42 18.23
CA GLY A 77 8.93 -52.78 17.12
C GLY A 77 10.40 -52.83 17.51
N GLU A 78 10.82 -53.99 17.97
CA GLU A 78 12.13 -54.38 18.48
C GLU A 78 13.14 -54.67 17.34
N THR A 79 14.30 -54.01 17.40
CA THR A 79 15.69 -54.40 17.05
C THR A 79 16.14 -55.02 15.69
N VAL A 80 17.32 -54.51 15.26
CA VAL A 80 18.46 -55.09 14.49
C VAL A 80 18.51 -55.09 12.93
N THR A 81 19.63 -54.52 12.45
CA THR A 81 20.52 -54.95 11.33
C THR A 81 20.38 -54.32 9.93
N SER A 82 21.32 -53.40 9.67
CA SER A 82 22.31 -53.35 8.55
C SER A 82 21.91 -53.48 7.07
N MET A 83 22.43 -52.51 6.30
CA MET A 83 22.97 -52.56 4.93
C MET A 83 22.10 -53.10 3.77
N SER A 84 21.81 -52.24 2.80
CA SER A 84 22.49 -52.25 1.47
C SER A 84 21.72 -51.43 0.44
N LEU A 85 22.48 -50.64 -0.32
CA LEU A 85 22.13 -50.00 -1.59
C LEU A 85 21.44 -50.95 -2.57
N GLN A 86 20.34 -50.50 -3.20
CA GLN A 86 20.21 -50.40 -4.67
C GLN A 86 18.88 -49.78 -5.12
N SER A 87 18.97 -49.17 -6.31
CA SER A 87 17.94 -48.88 -7.34
C SER A 87 16.85 -47.81 -7.09
N ILE A 88 17.16 -46.67 -7.72
CA ILE A 88 16.32 -45.63 -8.34
C ILE A 88 14.85 -46.02 -8.59
N LYS A 89 14.01 -45.33 -7.80
CA LYS A 89 12.60 -44.94 -7.94
C LYS A 89 12.07 -44.78 -9.38
N HIS A 90 10.96 -45.47 -9.67
CA HIS A 90 9.80 -44.83 -10.29
C HIS A 90 8.49 -45.52 -9.89
N LYS A 91 7.49 -44.66 -9.61
CA LYS A 91 6.05 -44.88 -9.44
C LYS A 91 5.47 -45.34 -8.10
N GLN A 92 4.67 -44.40 -7.58
CA GLN A 92 3.35 -44.57 -6.95
C GLN A 92 3.34 -44.71 -5.43
N GLN A 93 3.32 -43.56 -4.74
CA GLN A 93 2.19 -43.10 -3.91
C GLN A 93 2.64 -41.82 -3.19
N LEU A 94 2.43 -40.68 -3.84
CA LEU A 94 2.46 -39.37 -3.20
C LEU A 94 0.99 -39.00 -2.95
N GLY A 95 0.59 -39.02 -1.68
CA GLY A 95 -0.73 -38.63 -1.26
C GLY A 95 -0.84 -38.83 0.24
N LYS A 96 -0.88 -37.71 0.97
CA LYS A 96 -1.10 -37.52 2.43
C LYS A 96 0.08 -36.85 3.15
N THR A 97 0.41 -35.64 2.73
CA THR A 97 1.07 -34.67 3.61
C THR A 97 0.67 -33.24 3.22
N GLU A 98 -0.62 -33.01 2.95
CA GLU A 98 -1.15 -31.68 2.57
C GLU A 98 -2.21 -31.15 3.55
N ASP A 99 -2.79 -31.99 4.41
CA ASP A 99 -3.98 -31.59 5.19
C ASP A 99 -3.71 -30.75 6.45
N LEU A 100 -2.48 -30.67 6.97
CA LEU A 100 -2.23 -29.91 8.20
C LEU A 100 -1.99 -28.41 7.98
N LYS A 101 -1.61 -27.98 6.76
CA LYS A 101 -1.44 -26.54 6.43
C LYS A 101 -2.73 -25.91 5.88
N SER A 102 -3.70 -26.71 5.45
CA SER A 102 -5.00 -26.26 4.95
C SER A 102 -5.90 -25.69 6.06
N THR A 103 -5.81 -26.25 7.28
CA THR A 103 -6.69 -25.90 8.40
C THR A 103 -6.53 -24.46 8.89
N HIS A 104 -5.32 -23.89 8.83
CA HIS A 104 -5.06 -22.50 9.24
C HIS A 104 -5.63 -21.47 8.25
N HIS A 105 -5.73 -21.79 6.95
CA HIS A 105 -6.39 -20.92 5.97
C HIS A 105 -7.93 -21.01 6.05
N LEU A 106 -8.47 -22.17 6.41
CA LEU A 106 -9.91 -22.37 6.63
C LEU A 106 -10.40 -21.64 7.90
N SER A 107 -9.60 -21.61 8.97
CA SER A 107 -9.91 -20.89 10.21
C SER A 107 -10.05 -19.38 10.01
N ASN A 108 -9.13 -18.75 9.26
CA ASN A 108 -9.21 -17.32 8.95
C ASN A 108 -10.36 -16.95 8.00
N ARG A 109 -10.78 -17.88 7.13
CA ARG A 109 -11.96 -17.72 6.27
C ARG A 109 -13.26 -17.85 7.08
N ALA A 110 -13.33 -18.82 7.98
CA ALA A 110 -14.47 -19.02 8.88
C ALA A 110 -14.67 -17.83 9.84
N MET A 111 -13.60 -17.26 10.40
CA MET A 111 -13.66 -16.04 11.22
C MET A 111 -14.20 -14.82 10.47
N LYS A 112 -13.86 -14.65 9.18
CA LYS A 112 -14.37 -13.55 8.36
C LYS A 112 -15.85 -13.72 8.00
N HIS A 113 -16.30 -14.94 7.73
CA HIS A 113 -17.72 -15.22 7.51
C HIS A 113 -18.55 -15.10 8.81
N SER A 114 -17.96 -15.44 9.95
CA SER A 114 -18.55 -15.23 11.28
C SER A 114 -18.73 -13.75 11.61
N ALA A 115 -17.70 -12.91 11.44
CA ALA A 115 -17.80 -11.48 11.74
C ALA A 115 -18.75 -10.72 10.79
N LEU A 116 -18.74 -11.06 9.49
CA LEU A 116 -19.70 -10.50 8.52
C LEU A 116 -21.14 -10.93 8.85
N SER A 117 -21.34 -12.19 9.27
CA SER A 117 -22.64 -12.69 9.73
C SER A 117 -23.14 -11.95 10.97
N VAL A 118 -22.27 -11.53 11.90
CA VAL A 118 -22.70 -10.79 13.10
C VAL A 118 -23.13 -9.37 12.76
N GLU A 119 -22.44 -8.68 11.85
CA GLU A 119 -22.85 -7.35 11.37
C GLU A 119 -24.19 -7.43 10.62
N ASP A 120 -24.34 -8.42 9.73
CA ASP A 120 -25.58 -8.65 9.01
C ASP A 120 -26.75 -8.94 9.98
N LEU A 121 -26.53 -9.76 11.01
CA LEU A 121 -27.51 -10.04 12.06
C LEU A 121 -27.87 -8.77 12.85
N ARG A 122 -26.89 -7.93 13.18
CA ARG A 122 -27.13 -6.65 13.86
C ARG A 122 -27.97 -5.73 13.00
N LYS A 123 -27.69 -5.65 11.70
CA LYS A 123 -28.49 -4.87 10.75
C LYS A 123 -29.92 -5.39 10.66
N ILE A 124 -30.11 -6.70 10.49
CA ILE A 124 -31.46 -7.29 10.41
C ILE A 124 -32.23 -7.01 11.71
N GLN A 125 -31.59 -7.08 12.88
CA GLN A 125 -32.21 -6.73 14.15
C GLN A 125 -32.57 -5.24 14.25
N ALA A 126 -31.70 -4.35 13.79
CA ALA A 126 -32.01 -2.92 13.74
C ALA A 126 -33.18 -2.62 12.78
N ASP A 127 -33.19 -3.25 11.59
CA ASP A 127 -34.24 -3.09 10.58
C ASP A 127 -35.58 -3.65 11.11
N ARG A 128 -35.55 -4.80 11.78
CA ARG A 128 -36.72 -5.39 12.46
C ARG A 128 -37.26 -4.46 13.55
N GLN A 129 -36.39 -3.91 14.39
CA GLN A 129 -36.80 -2.98 15.44
C GLN A 129 -37.43 -1.72 14.86
N TYR A 130 -36.80 -1.14 13.84
CA TYR A 130 -37.34 0.01 13.12
C TYR A 130 -38.72 -0.28 12.53
N ALA A 131 -38.91 -1.43 11.88
CA ALA A 131 -40.21 -1.84 11.34
C ALA A 131 -41.26 -1.98 12.45
N SER A 132 -40.89 -2.60 13.58
CA SER A 132 -41.75 -2.73 14.75
C SER A 132 -42.20 -1.37 15.28
N ASP A 133 -41.25 -0.45 15.50
CA ASP A 133 -41.53 0.90 16.00
C ASP A 133 -42.46 1.68 15.07
N VAL A 134 -42.22 1.61 13.74
CA VAL A 134 -43.07 2.27 12.74
C VAL A 134 -44.49 1.70 12.75
N ILE A 135 -44.62 0.37 12.86
CA ILE A 135 -45.92 -0.30 12.91
C ILE A 135 -46.65 0.07 14.22
N THR A 136 -45.98 0.01 15.37
CA THR A 136 -46.57 0.38 16.67
C THR A 136 -47.03 1.84 16.70
N VAL A 137 -46.24 2.77 16.17
CA VAL A 137 -46.63 4.18 16.08
C VAL A 137 -47.83 4.35 15.13
N THR A 138 -47.85 3.61 14.02
CA THR A 138 -48.96 3.67 13.04
C THR A 138 -50.24 3.09 13.60
N MET A 139 -50.16 1.97 14.30
CA MET A 139 -51.25 1.34 15.03
C MET A 139 -51.87 2.31 16.03
N ARG A 140 -51.04 2.96 16.87
CA ARG A 140 -51.53 3.96 17.83
C ARG A 140 -52.22 5.15 17.15
N LYS A 141 -51.60 5.73 16.11
CA LYS A 141 -52.21 6.85 15.35
C LYS A 141 -53.49 6.45 14.63
N MET A 142 -53.61 5.19 14.23
CA MET A 142 -54.80 4.65 13.61
C MET A 142 -55.95 4.53 14.60
N GLN A 143 -55.68 4.03 15.82
CA GLN A 143 -56.67 3.96 16.91
C GLN A 143 -57.12 5.36 17.39
N GLU A 144 -56.18 6.29 17.55
CA GLU A 144 -56.45 7.62 18.12
C GLU A 144 -57.05 8.60 17.10
N LEU A 145 -56.53 8.60 15.87
CA LEU A 145 -56.79 9.65 14.87
C LEU A 145 -57.38 9.12 13.55
N GLY A 146 -57.51 7.80 13.40
CA GLY A 146 -58.02 7.16 12.17
C GLY A 146 -57.11 7.37 10.96
N THR A 147 -55.78 7.53 11.16
CA THR A 147 -54.83 7.84 10.08
C THR A 147 -53.56 7.00 10.12
N PHE A 148 -52.97 6.75 8.95
CA PHE A 148 -51.69 6.04 8.78
C PHE A 148 -50.53 6.94 8.34
N ASN A 149 -50.66 8.27 8.52
CA ASN A 149 -49.65 9.24 8.10
C ASN A 149 -48.24 8.96 8.63
N SER A 150 -48.09 8.34 9.81
CA SER A 150 -46.77 7.93 10.34
C SER A 150 -46.04 6.96 9.43
N LEU A 151 -46.75 5.99 8.83
CA LEU A 151 -46.15 5.02 7.91
C LEU A 151 -45.71 5.71 6.62
N ARG A 152 -46.54 6.62 6.10
CA ARG A 152 -46.20 7.43 4.92
C ARG A 152 -44.95 8.27 5.18
N GLU A 153 -44.90 8.97 6.30
CA GLU A 153 -43.73 9.77 6.69
C GLU A 153 -42.48 8.91 6.87
N ALA A 154 -42.58 7.73 7.48
CA ALA A 154 -41.48 6.78 7.62
C ALA A 154 -40.95 6.29 6.26
N ASN A 155 -41.86 5.99 5.33
CA ASN A 155 -41.51 5.58 3.98
C ASN A 155 -40.81 6.70 3.20
N GLU A 156 -41.29 7.94 3.31
CA GLU A 156 -40.62 9.09 2.67
C GLU A 156 -39.23 9.38 3.26
N ARG A 157 -39.06 9.20 4.58
CA ARG A 157 -37.73 9.27 5.21
C ARG A 157 -36.77 8.22 4.67
N GLU A 158 -37.20 6.97 4.52
CA GLU A 158 -36.36 5.90 3.96
C GLU A 158 -36.06 6.11 2.48
N LYS A 159 -37.02 6.60 1.69
CA LYS A 159 -36.76 7.00 0.29
C LYS A 159 -35.72 8.11 0.21
N ALA A 160 -35.83 9.14 1.05
CA ALA A 160 -34.87 10.23 1.10
C ALA A 160 -33.48 9.74 1.52
N LYS A 161 -33.40 8.83 2.51
CA LYS A 161 -32.14 8.20 2.94
C LYS A 161 -31.50 7.39 1.81
N LYS A 162 -32.30 6.60 1.09
CA LYS A 162 -31.85 5.82 -0.08
C LYS A 162 -31.32 6.72 -1.19
N SER A 163 -32.01 7.83 -1.48
CA SER A 163 -31.55 8.81 -2.47
C SER A 163 -30.19 9.40 -2.08
N LYS A 164 -30.02 9.84 -0.82
CA LYS A 164 -28.74 10.39 -0.33
C LYS A 164 -27.61 9.37 -0.41
N PHE A 165 -27.89 8.10 -0.12
CA PHE A 165 -26.89 7.04 -0.27
C PHE A 165 -26.50 6.82 -1.73
N HIS A 166 -27.45 6.89 -2.65
CA HIS A 166 -27.17 6.81 -4.08
C HIS A 166 -26.30 7.98 -4.56
N ASP A 167 -26.58 9.20 -4.10
CA ASP A 167 -25.76 10.38 -4.41
C ASP A 167 -24.34 10.25 -3.86
N PHE A 168 -24.19 9.69 -2.65
CA PHE A 168 -22.88 9.39 -2.08
C PHE A 168 -22.11 8.38 -2.91
N LEU A 169 -22.77 7.29 -3.31
CA LEU A 169 -22.17 6.23 -4.13
C LEU A 169 -21.69 6.75 -5.49
N ILE A 170 -22.48 7.60 -6.15
CA ILE A 170 -22.08 8.23 -7.42
C ILE A 170 -20.82 9.08 -7.22
N ARG A 171 -20.82 9.96 -6.20
CA ARG A 171 -19.65 10.82 -5.92
C ARG A 171 -18.40 10.01 -5.54
N GLU A 172 -18.56 8.91 -4.79
CA GLU A 172 -17.46 8.02 -4.45
C GLU A 172 -16.84 7.38 -5.70
N GLU A 173 -17.67 6.88 -6.61
CA GLU A 173 -17.21 6.26 -7.86
C GLU A 173 -16.54 7.29 -8.79
N GLU A 174 -17.07 8.51 -8.87
CA GLU A 174 -16.44 9.62 -9.60
C GLU A 174 -15.08 10.00 -9.00
N GLY A 175 -15.01 10.16 -7.67
CA GLY A 175 -13.75 10.46 -6.96
C GLY A 175 -12.70 9.36 -7.15
N LYS A 176 -13.11 8.09 -7.17
CA LYS A 176 -12.22 6.95 -7.45
C LYS A 176 -11.62 7.02 -8.86
N LYS A 177 -12.40 7.42 -9.85
CA LYS A 177 -11.91 7.61 -11.23
C LYS A 177 -10.92 8.77 -11.31
N GLU A 178 -11.19 9.87 -10.61
CA GLU A 178 -10.31 11.04 -10.57
C GLU A 178 -8.97 10.71 -9.89
N ILE A 179 -8.99 10.05 -8.73
CA ILE A 179 -7.78 9.59 -8.04
C ILE A 179 -6.93 8.72 -8.97
N LYS A 180 -7.54 7.75 -9.65
CA LYS A 180 -6.82 6.87 -10.59
C LYS A 180 -6.21 7.64 -11.77
N SER A 181 -6.87 8.68 -12.25
CA SER A 181 -6.33 9.56 -13.30
C SER A 181 -5.12 10.35 -12.81
N LEU A 182 -5.22 10.93 -11.61
CA LEU A 182 -4.13 11.69 -10.98
C LEU A 182 -2.92 10.81 -10.65
N GLU A 183 -3.14 9.59 -10.13
CA GLU A 183 -2.08 8.61 -9.90
C GLU A 183 -1.31 8.29 -11.18
N LYS A 184 -2.02 8.14 -12.31
CA LYS A 184 -1.39 7.91 -13.62
C LYS A 184 -0.56 9.12 -14.03
N GLN A 185 -1.10 10.33 -13.93
CA GLN A 185 -0.37 11.56 -14.27
C GLN A 185 0.89 11.72 -13.40
N LEU A 186 0.79 11.45 -12.10
CA LEU A 186 1.92 11.49 -11.18
C LEU A 186 3.01 10.48 -11.56
N GLN A 187 2.60 9.27 -11.96
CA GLN A 187 3.53 8.24 -12.42
C GLN A 187 4.22 8.66 -13.73
N ASP A 188 3.49 9.26 -14.66
CA ASP A 188 4.02 9.71 -15.94
C ASP A 188 5.02 10.87 -15.76
N VAL A 189 4.67 11.89 -14.96
CA VAL A 189 5.59 12.98 -14.58
C VAL A 189 6.84 12.44 -13.91
N LYS A 190 6.71 11.49 -12.98
CA LYS A 190 7.88 10.87 -12.32
C LYS A 190 8.83 10.22 -13.33
N LYS A 191 8.29 9.49 -14.32
CA LYS A 191 9.10 8.87 -15.38
C LYS A 191 9.78 9.92 -16.25
N GLU A 192 9.06 10.96 -16.64
CA GLU A 192 9.62 12.05 -17.45
C GLU A 192 10.76 12.75 -16.71
N THR A 193 10.58 13.07 -15.42
CA THR A 193 11.64 13.69 -14.62
C THR A 193 12.86 12.79 -14.44
N GLU A 194 12.68 11.48 -14.35
CA GLU A 194 13.77 10.51 -14.27
C GLU A 194 14.56 10.46 -15.58
N ILE A 195 13.87 10.44 -16.72
CA ILE A 195 14.51 10.47 -18.05
C ILE A 195 15.28 11.77 -18.23
N GLU A 196 14.70 12.92 -17.86
CA GLU A 196 15.36 14.22 -17.95
C GLU A 196 16.60 14.29 -17.05
N LEU A 197 16.54 13.70 -15.84
CA LEU A 197 17.70 13.61 -14.95
C LEU A 197 18.81 12.78 -15.58
N GLN A 198 18.49 11.60 -16.12
CA GLN A 198 19.46 10.75 -16.81
C GLN A 198 20.08 11.45 -18.03
N ASN A 199 19.28 12.21 -18.79
CA ASN A 199 19.80 13.02 -19.90
C ASN A 199 20.79 14.09 -19.43
N ARG A 200 20.50 14.77 -18.32
CA ARG A 200 21.41 15.77 -17.72
C ARG A 200 22.69 15.13 -17.20
N ASP A 201 22.60 13.98 -16.55
CA ASP A 201 23.78 13.25 -16.08
C ASP A 201 24.68 12.84 -17.26
N ASN A 202 24.08 12.34 -18.35
CA ASN A 202 24.82 12.04 -19.58
C ASN A 202 25.49 13.28 -20.17
N MET A 203 24.82 14.43 -20.17
CA MET A 203 25.39 15.71 -20.62
C MET A 203 26.56 16.15 -19.74
N ILE A 204 26.44 16.00 -18.41
CA ILE A 204 27.52 16.33 -17.47
C ILE A 204 28.76 15.47 -17.75
N VAL A 205 28.58 14.17 -17.98
CA VAL A 205 29.70 13.27 -18.34
C VAL A 205 30.36 13.71 -19.63
N TYR A 206 29.57 13.96 -20.69
CA TYR A 206 30.09 14.42 -21.97
C TYR A 206 30.90 15.72 -21.85
N LEU A 207 30.35 16.74 -21.19
CA LEU A 207 31.03 18.02 -21.01
C LEU A 207 32.28 17.90 -20.13
N LYS A 208 32.28 16.99 -19.16
CA LYS A 208 33.45 16.72 -18.33
C LYS A 208 34.59 16.11 -19.15
N ASP A 209 34.26 15.17 -20.04
CA ASP A 209 35.23 14.55 -20.94
C ASP A 209 35.83 15.58 -21.92
N GLU A 210 34.99 16.43 -22.51
CA GLU A 210 35.43 17.51 -23.41
C GLU A 210 36.33 18.52 -22.69
N LEU A 211 35.99 18.92 -21.46
CA LEU A 211 36.80 19.82 -20.65
C LEU A 211 38.16 19.18 -20.31
N GLN A 212 38.16 17.89 -19.97
CA GLN A 212 39.39 17.15 -19.69
C GLN A 212 40.30 17.06 -20.93
N GLU A 213 39.72 16.82 -22.12
CA GLU A 213 40.44 16.83 -23.39
C GLU A 213 41.05 18.20 -23.68
N MET A 214 40.26 19.27 -23.58
CA MET A 214 40.75 20.63 -23.79
C MET A 214 41.85 21.00 -22.81
N LYS A 215 41.71 20.63 -21.53
CA LYS A 215 42.75 20.85 -20.51
C LYS A 215 44.05 20.16 -20.90
N ALA A 216 44.01 18.88 -21.29
CA ALA A 216 45.18 18.14 -21.72
C ALA A 216 45.86 18.77 -22.95
N LYS A 217 45.06 19.26 -23.91
CA LYS A 217 45.56 19.95 -25.10
C LYS A 217 46.25 21.28 -24.75
N THR A 218 45.63 22.10 -23.90
CA THR A 218 46.21 23.36 -23.44
C THR A 218 47.48 23.15 -22.62
N ASP A 219 47.51 22.13 -21.76
CA ASP A 219 48.70 21.79 -20.98
C ASP A 219 49.87 21.36 -21.88
N MET A 220 49.59 20.58 -22.94
CA MET A 220 50.58 20.18 -23.95
C MET A 220 51.10 21.39 -24.74
N GLU A 221 50.21 22.29 -25.17
CA GLU A 221 50.56 23.51 -25.88
C GLU A 221 51.42 24.44 -25.02
N SER A 222 51.06 24.60 -23.75
CA SER A 222 51.83 25.36 -22.75
C SER A 222 53.25 24.79 -22.58
N CYS A 223 53.38 23.47 -22.45
CA CYS A 223 54.68 22.80 -22.37
C CYS A 223 55.53 23.04 -23.62
N TYR A 224 54.93 22.93 -24.80
CA TYR A 224 55.62 23.16 -26.07
C TYR A 224 56.09 24.62 -26.19
N MET A 225 55.21 25.58 -25.89
CA MET A 225 55.53 27.01 -25.94
C MET A 225 56.63 27.39 -24.95
N LYS A 226 56.60 26.84 -23.73
CA LYS A 226 57.67 27.02 -22.75
C LYS A 226 59.00 26.48 -23.28
N LYS A 227 59.03 25.25 -23.78
CA LYS A 227 60.26 24.65 -24.33
C LYS A 227 60.82 25.44 -25.53
N SER A 228 59.94 25.95 -26.38
CA SER A 228 60.29 26.78 -27.54
C SER A 228 60.88 28.14 -27.13
N THR A 229 60.29 28.78 -26.12
CA THR A 229 60.78 30.07 -25.59
C THR A 229 62.08 29.90 -24.81
N ASP A 230 62.20 28.87 -23.96
CA ASP A 230 63.44 28.54 -23.25
C ASP A 230 64.60 28.25 -24.21
N LEU A 231 64.34 27.49 -25.29
CA LEU A 231 65.34 27.23 -26.33
C LEU A 231 65.81 28.52 -27.01
N ARG A 232 64.87 29.43 -27.32
CA ARG A 232 65.18 30.72 -27.93
C ARG A 232 66.03 31.60 -27.01
N VAL A 233 65.66 31.66 -25.72
CA VAL A 233 66.44 32.39 -24.71
C VAL A 233 67.85 31.80 -24.61
N HIS A 234 67.99 30.47 -24.49
CA HIS A 234 69.27 29.81 -24.41
C HIS A 234 70.14 30.05 -25.64
N GLN A 235 69.56 30.00 -26.85
CA GLN A 235 70.27 30.30 -28.10
C GLN A 235 70.74 31.75 -28.14
N THR A 236 69.89 32.71 -27.77
CA THR A 236 70.26 34.13 -27.70
C THR A 236 71.35 34.37 -26.67
N GLN A 237 71.20 33.80 -25.46
CA GLN A 237 72.18 33.90 -24.39
C GLN A 237 73.54 33.36 -24.83
N LYS A 238 73.57 32.19 -25.49
CA LYS A 238 74.82 31.63 -26.04
C LYS A 238 75.47 32.59 -27.05
N LYS A 239 74.70 33.15 -27.99
CA LYS A 239 75.23 34.13 -28.95
C LYS A 239 75.79 35.38 -28.27
N CYS A 240 75.12 35.88 -27.23
CA CYS A 240 75.61 37.00 -26.43
C CYS A 240 76.91 36.65 -25.71
N SER A 241 76.98 35.50 -25.03
CA SER A 241 78.21 35.05 -24.36
C SER A 241 79.36 34.80 -25.32
N ASP A 242 79.10 34.25 -26.51
CA ASP A 242 80.13 34.08 -27.55
C ASP A 242 80.66 35.45 -28.02
N ALA A 243 79.78 36.43 -28.24
CA ALA A 243 80.17 37.79 -28.59
C ALA A 243 80.95 38.50 -27.46
N GLU A 244 80.51 38.35 -26.20
CA GLU A 244 81.21 38.87 -25.02
C GLU A 244 82.61 38.24 -24.88
N ASN A 245 82.75 36.94 -25.10
CA ASN A 245 84.04 36.26 -25.08
C ASN A 245 84.98 36.74 -26.18
N VAL A 246 84.46 37.05 -27.38
CA VAL A 246 85.24 37.66 -28.46
C VAL A 246 85.74 39.05 -28.03
N LEU A 247 84.86 39.92 -27.53
CA LEU A 247 85.24 41.24 -27.02
C LEU A 247 86.25 41.15 -25.87
N HIS A 248 86.09 40.17 -24.96
CA HIS A 248 87.02 39.98 -23.85
C HIS A 248 88.42 39.56 -24.32
N LYS A 249 88.51 38.67 -25.32
CA LYS A 249 89.77 38.32 -25.96
C LYS A 249 90.43 39.52 -26.64
N GLU A 250 89.66 40.36 -27.34
CA GLU A 250 90.17 41.59 -27.96
C GLU A 250 90.74 42.55 -26.90
N ILE A 251 90.04 42.72 -25.77
CA ILE A 251 90.53 43.52 -24.64
C ILE A 251 91.83 42.94 -24.06
N GLN A 252 91.95 41.61 -23.93
CA GLN A 252 93.12 40.96 -23.36
C GLN A 252 94.35 40.99 -24.27
N VAL A 253 94.14 41.06 -25.60
CA VAL A 253 95.21 41.19 -26.62
C VAL A 253 95.61 42.66 -26.83
N SER A 254 94.74 43.62 -26.47
CA SER A 254 95.06 45.04 -26.51
C SER A 254 96.09 45.38 -25.41
N PRO A 255 97.21 46.04 -25.72
CA PRO A 255 98.18 46.45 -24.70
C PRO A 255 97.50 47.41 -23.72
N SER A 256 97.70 47.18 -22.42
CA SER A 256 97.35 48.15 -21.39
C SER A 256 97.84 49.55 -21.82
N PRO A 257 97.01 50.61 -21.76
CA PRO A 257 97.44 51.97 -22.08
C PRO A 257 98.68 52.41 -21.28
N TRP A 258 98.94 51.77 -20.15
CA TRP A 258 100.15 51.99 -19.35
C TRP A 258 101.42 51.46 -20.01
N SER A 259 101.37 50.37 -20.80
CA SER A 259 102.54 49.85 -21.52
C SER A 259 102.93 50.70 -22.75
N LEU A 260 102.02 51.53 -23.26
CA LEU A 260 102.29 52.46 -24.36
C LEU A 260 102.72 53.86 -23.89
N LEU A 261 102.48 54.20 -22.62
CA LEU A 261 102.88 55.50 -22.05
C LEU A 261 104.29 55.52 -21.44
N GLU A 262 104.90 54.36 -21.14
CA GLU A 262 106.31 54.30 -20.70
C GLU A 262 107.34 54.42 -21.85
N GLY A 263 106.90 54.40 -23.12
CA GLY A 263 107.80 54.42 -24.27
C GLY A 263 108.07 55.79 -24.92
N ILE A 264 107.43 56.89 -24.45
CA ILE A 264 107.47 58.20 -25.13
C ILE A 264 108.38 59.23 -24.42
N SER A 265 109.11 58.84 -23.35
CA SER A 265 110.00 59.77 -22.62
C SER A 265 111.50 59.40 -22.63
N GLY A 266 112.00 58.78 -23.69
CA GLY A 266 113.43 58.49 -23.89
C GLY A 266 113.98 59.08 -25.17
#